data_AF-A0A954PML1-F1
#
_entry.id   AF-A0A954PML1-F1
#
_cell.length_a   1.000
_cell.length_b   1.000
_cell.length_c   1.000
_cell.angle_alpha   90.00
_cell.angle_beta   90.00
_cell.angle_gamma   90.00
#
_symmetry.space_group_name_H-M   'P 1'
#
loop_
_entity.id
_entity.type
_entity.pdbx_description
1 polymer ?
#
loop_
_entity_poly.entity_id
_entity_poly.type
_entity_poly.pdbx_seq_one_letter_code
_entity_poly.pdbx_strand_id
1 'polypeptide(L)'
;MPSTILGLGTALPQHQMSQDQAVQMFTDIVCQEERQKRLGRALFRKSGVQQRHTVVPHRVAYNWCQAVSESSSQPASSNDR
;
A
#
# COMPACT_ATOMS: atom_id res chain seq x y z
N MET A 1 -25.76 -37.48 -8.22
CA MET A 1 -24.81 -37.61 -7.10
C MET A 1 -24.41 -36.20 -6.68
N PRO A 2 -24.73 -35.73 -5.46
CA PRO A 2 -24.33 -34.40 -5.00
C PRO A 2 -22.84 -34.40 -4.59
N SER A 3 -22.12 -33.35 -4.98
CA SER A 3 -20.74 -33.11 -4.53
C SER A 3 -20.73 -32.53 -3.12
N THR A 4 -19.74 -32.92 -2.31
CA THR A 4 -19.57 -32.45 -0.93
C THR A 4 -18.15 -31.93 -0.71
N ILE A 5 -18.02 -30.84 0.04
CA ILE A 5 -16.74 -30.32 0.50
C ILE A 5 -16.32 -31.12 1.74
N LEU A 6 -15.16 -31.79 1.67
CA LEU A 6 -14.62 -32.60 2.76
C LEU A 6 -13.82 -31.78 3.79
N GLY A 7 -13.35 -30.59 3.40
CA GLY A 7 -12.64 -29.68 4.29
C GLY A 7 -12.14 -28.42 3.59
N LEU A 8 -11.85 -27.37 4.37
CA LEU A 8 -11.27 -26.11 3.93
C LEU A 8 -10.20 -25.67 4.95
N GLY A 9 -9.07 -25.16 4.46
CA GLY A 9 -8.01 -24.60 5.27
C GLY A 9 -7.49 -23.31 4.66
N THR A 10 -7.23 -22.31 5.50
CA THR A 10 -6.68 -21.01 5.10
C THR A 10 -5.63 -20.55 6.10
N ALA A 11 -4.67 -19.75 5.65
CA ALA A 11 -3.69 -19.10 6.51
C ALA A 11 -3.51 -17.63 6.09
N LEU A 12 -3.02 -16.81 7.01
CA LEU A 12 -2.77 -15.40 6.80
C LEU A 12 -1.31 -15.06 7.15
N PRO A 13 -0.68 -14.13 6.43
CA PRO A 13 0.62 -13.58 6.82
C PRO A 13 0.60 -13.00 8.24
N GLN A 14 1.75 -13.01 8.91
CA GLN A 14 1.87 -12.57 10.31
C GLN A 14 1.62 -11.07 10.47
N HIS A 15 2.07 -10.23 9.53
CA HIS A 15 1.98 -8.79 9.69
C HIS A 15 0.57 -8.30 9.38
N GLN A 16 0.11 -7.37 10.21
CA GLN A 16 -1.23 -6.82 10.13
C GLN A 16 -1.17 -5.30 10.00
N MET A 17 -2.18 -4.75 9.36
CA MET A 17 -2.38 -3.31 9.20
C MET A 17 -3.86 -3.00 9.36
N SER A 18 -4.19 -2.15 10.33
CA SER A 18 -5.55 -1.62 10.50
C SER A 18 -5.94 -0.72 9.32
N GLN A 19 -7.25 -0.50 9.14
CA GLN A 19 -7.75 0.41 8.13
C GLN A 19 -7.16 1.82 8.26
N ASP A 20 -7.06 2.35 9.48
CA ASP A 20 -6.56 3.70 9.74
C ASP A 20 -5.07 3.82 9.40
N GLN A 21 -4.26 2.81 9.75
CA GLN A 21 -2.85 2.74 9.35
C GLN A 21 -2.72 2.70 7.82
N ALA A 22 -3.60 1.96 7.14
CA ALA A 22 -3.58 1.87 5.69
C ALA A 22 -3.96 3.19 5.02
N VAL A 23 -4.95 3.90 5.55
CA VAL A 23 -5.33 5.25 5.10
C VAL A 23 -4.16 6.21 5.28
N GLN A 24 -3.56 6.23 6.47
CA GLN A 24 -2.45 7.12 6.79
C GLN A 24 -1.29 6.89 5.82
N MET A 25 -0.87 5.63 5.67
CA MET A 25 0.21 5.25 4.76
C MET A 25 -0.11 5.62 3.30
N PHE A 26 -1.33 5.33 2.83
CA PHE A 26 -1.75 5.70 1.48
C PHE A 26 -1.72 7.23 1.28
N THR A 27 -2.19 8.01 2.25
CA THR A 27 -2.16 9.48 2.14
C THR A 27 -0.77 10.06 2.19
N ASP A 28 0.15 9.44 2.93
CA ASP A 28 1.53 9.93 3.06
C ASP A 28 2.36 9.61 1.82
N ILE A 29 2.11 8.45 1.19
CA ILE A 29 2.95 7.92 0.11
C ILE A 29 2.40 8.28 -1.28
N VAL A 30 1.09 8.18 -1.47
CA VAL A 30 0.47 8.21 -2.81
C VAL A 30 -0.14 9.58 -3.12
N CYS A 31 -0.70 10.25 -2.12
CA CYS A 31 -1.46 11.48 -2.35
C CYS A 31 -0.56 12.71 -2.26
N GLN A 32 -0.49 13.49 -3.35
CA GLN A 32 0.26 14.75 -3.40
C GLN A 32 -0.64 15.95 -3.08
N GLU A 33 -1.95 15.84 -3.36
CA GLU A 33 -2.91 16.92 -3.19
C GLU A 33 -3.95 16.64 -2.10
N GLU A 34 -4.45 17.69 -1.44
CA GLU A 34 -5.52 17.56 -0.44
C GLU A 34 -6.81 16.97 -1.00
N ARG A 35 -7.13 17.23 -2.28
CA ARG A 35 -8.26 16.60 -2.95
C ARG A 35 -8.11 15.08 -3.00
N GLN A 36 -6.91 14.59 -3.30
CA GLN A 36 -6.60 13.16 -3.35
C GLN A 36 -6.67 12.53 -1.96
N LYS A 37 -6.11 13.19 -0.94
CA LYS A 37 -6.18 12.71 0.46
C LYS A 37 -7.63 12.56 0.93
N ARG A 38 -8.48 13.55 0.66
CA ARG A 38 -9.91 13.50 1.01
C ARG A 38 -10.63 12.35 0.31
N LEU A 39 -10.40 12.17 -0.99
CA LEU A 39 -10.97 11.06 -1.75
C LEU A 39 -10.49 9.71 -1.22
N GLY A 40 -9.19 9.56 -0.97
CA GLY A 40 -8.58 8.34 -0.43
C GLY A 40 -9.21 7.92 0.90
N ARG A 41 -9.35 8.86 1.85
CA ARG A 41 -10.02 8.61 3.13
C ARG A 41 -11.46 8.10 2.93
N ALA A 42 -12.21 8.71 2.01
CA ALA A 42 -13.58 8.29 1.73
C ALA A 42 -13.64 6.87 1.12
N LEU A 43 -12.73 6.54 0.20
CA LEU A 43 -12.65 5.23 -0.44
C LEU A 43 -12.33 4.13 0.57
N PHE A 44 -11.30 4.33 1.40
CA PHE A 44 -10.95 3.37 2.44
C PHE A 44 -12.09 3.20 3.45
N ARG A 45 -12.75 4.27 3.90
CA ARG A 45 -13.90 4.13 4.80
C ARG A 45 -15.03 3.30 4.18
N LYS A 46 -15.30 3.48 2.89
CA LYS A 46 -16.35 2.76 2.16
C LYS A 46 -15.99 1.31 1.84
N SER A 47 -14.73 0.90 1.95
CA SER A 47 -14.30 -0.44 1.55
C SER A 47 -14.76 -1.54 2.53
N GLY A 48 -15.24 -1.19 3.73
CA GLY A 48 -15.65 -2.16 4.76
C GLY A 48 -14.51 -3.02 5.34
N VAL A 49 -13.26 -2.76 4.94
CA VAL A 49 -12.08 -3.47 5.44
C VAL A 49 -11.71 -2.90 6.80
N GLN A 50 -11.53 -3.78 7.78
CA GLN A 50 -11.07 -3.39 9.12
C GLN A 50 -9.57 -3.63 9.28
N GLN A 51 -9.08 -4.75 8.72
CA GLN A 51 -7.70 -5.18 8.85
C GLN A 51 -7.22 -5.88 7.58
N ARG A 52 -5.93 -5.73 7.28
CA ARG A 52 -5.24 -6.39 6.17
C ARG A 52 -4.04 -7.15 6.69
N HIS A 53 -3.74 -8.29 6.08
CA HIS A 53 -2.53 -9.05 6.33
C HIS A 53 -1.53 -8.85 5.18
N THR A 54 -0.26 -8.65 5.51
CA THR A 54 0.81 -8.40 4.54
C THR A 54 2.00 -9.32 4.80
N VAL A 55 2.68 -9.74 3.73
CA VAL A 55 3.86 -10.61 3.83
C VAL A 55 5.07 -9.87 4.42
N VAL A 56 5.15 -8.57 4.16
CA VAL A 56 6.17 -7.67 4.72
C VAL A 56 5.52 -6.64 5.65
N PRO A 57 6.25 -6.10 6.65
CA PRO A 57 5.72 -5.02 7.48
C PRO A 57 5.36 -3.80 6.63
N HIS A 58 4.12 -3.31 6.74
CA HIS A 58 3.60 -2.23 5.89
C HIS A 58 4.47 -0.96 5.92
N ARG A 59 5.12 -0.67 7.06
CA ARG A 59 6.00 0.50 7.22
C ARG A 59 7.21 0.50 6.29
N VAL A 60 7.62 -0.65 5.76
CA VAL A 60 8.74 -0.74 4.80
C VAL A 60 8.43 0.04 3.51
N ALA A 61 7.16 0.22 3.15
CA ALA A 61 6.76 0.97 1.96
C ALA A 61 7.27 2.43 1.94
N TYR A 62 7.42 3.06 3.11
CA TYR A 62 7.96 4.43 3.21
C TYR A 62 9.41 4.53 2.71
N ASN A 63 10.20 3.46 2.87
CA ASN A 63 11.60 3.44 2.45
C ASN A 63 11.72 3.36 0.93
N TRP A 64 10.79 2.66 0.27
CA TRP A 64 10.81 2.52 -1.20
C TRP A 64 10.48 3.83 -1.91
N CYS A 65 9.61 4.66 -1.34
CA CYS A 65 9.23 5.94 -1.95
C CYS A 65 10.31 7.01 -1.82
N GLN A 66 11.10 6.98 -0.74
CA GLN A 66 12.26 7.86 -0.62
C GLN A 66 13.34 7.52 -1.66
N ALA A 67 13.63 6.23 -1.87
CA ALA A 67 14.62 5.78 -2.85
C ALA A 67 14.32 6.21 -4.30
N VAL A 68 13.03 6.26 -4.69
CA VAL A 68 12.62 6.72 -6.03
C VAL A 68 12.97 8.21 -6.22
N SER A 69 12.78 9.03 -5.19
CA SER A 69 13.02 10.48 -5.24
C SER A 69 14.51 10.80 -5.47
N GLU A 70 15.40 10.08 -4.79
CA GLU A 70 16.85 10.27 -4.90
C GLU A 70 17.42 9.83 -6.26
N SER A 71 16.89 8.73 -6.83
CA SER A 71 17.34 8.23 -8.14
C SER A 71 17.00 9.15 -9.32
N SER A 72 15.97 9.99 -9.17
CA SER A 72 15.50 10.92 -10.22
C SER A 72 16.27 12.25 -10.28
N SER A 73 17.25 12.46 -9.40
CA SER A 73 18.01 13.73 -9.28
C SER A 73 19.38 13.72 -9.98
N GLN A 74 19.72 12.69 -10.76
CA GLN A 74 20.96 12.72 -11.56
C GLN A 74 20.78 13.64 -12.78
N PRO A 75 21.56 14.73 -12.93
CA PRO A 75 21.53 15.54 -14.13
C PRO A 75 22.03 14.71 -15.31
N ALA A 76 21.30 14.76 -16.43
CA ALA A 76 21.75 14.18 -17.68
C ALA A 76 23.13 14.77 -18.03
N SER A 77 24.17 13.93 -17.99
CA SER A 77 25.48 14.32 -18.46
C SER A 77 25.36 14.61 -19.96
N SER A 78 25.37 15.89 -20.32
CA SER A 78 25.47 16.35 -21.70
C SER A 78 26.79 15.87 -22.29
N ASN A 79 26.72 14.87 -23.15
CA ASN A 79 27.86 14.39 -23.91
C ASN A 79 27.76 14.98 -25.33
N ASP A 80 28.04 16.27 -25.45
CA ASP A 80 28.31 16.90 -26.75
C ASP A 80 29.76 16.57 -27.14
N ARG A 81 29.90 15.76 -28.18
CA ARG A 81 31.13 15.56 -28.94
C ARG A 81 30.99 16.21 -30.30
#